data_AF-A0A2V8AEU8-F1
#
_entry.id   AF-A0A2V8AEU8-F1
#
_cell.length_a   1.000
_cell.length_b   1.000
_cell.length_c   1.000
_cell.angle_alpha   90.00
_cell.angle_beta   90.00
_cell.angle_gamma   90.00
#
_symmetry.space_group_name_H-M   'P 1'
#
loop_
_entity.id
_entity.type
_entity.pdbx_description
1 polymer ?
#
loop_
_entity_poly.entity_id
_entity_poly.type
_entity_poly.pdbx_seq_one_letter_code
_entity_poly.pdbx_strand_id
1 'polypeptide(L)'
;MHELADELPRRLVAVDSELELEFERRVVESSTLAFRIAYGVLRRREDAEDVAQDAFAKAYRSFRQLRDRDRFRAWLVRMTWRLALDRQRSDRRRATRETIHATKAPTMTTTDHVIEHERAQRLWEAIDACRKSCASSSSSPELKNTI
;
A
#
# COMPACT_ATOMS: atom_id res chain seq x y z
N MET A 1 52.30 39.74 4.48
CA MET A 1 51.89 38.37 4.90
C MET A 1 50.37 38.32 5.15
N HIS A 2 49.54 38.57 4.12
CA HIS A 2 48.07 38.42 4.19
C HIS A 2 47.42 38.22 2.80
N GLU A 3 48.13 37.63 1.83
CA GLU A 3 47.64 37.53 0.43
C GLU A 3 47.27 36.10 -0.02
N LEU A 4 47.39 35.08 0.84
CA LEU A 4 47.10 33.69 0.44
C LEU A 4 45.78 33.11 0.97
N ALA A 5 44.95 33.91 1.66
CA ALA A 5 43.70 33.42 2.25
C ALA A 5 42.45 33.67 1.37
N ASP A 6 42.53 34.56 0.39
CA ASP A 6 41.34 35.04 -0.35
C ASP A 6 41.04 34.26 -1.65
N GLU A 7 41.95 33.37 -2.07
CA GLU A 7 41.75 32.48 -3.23
C GLU A 7 41.04 31.16 -2.87
N LEU A 8 41.04 30.77 -1.60
CA LEU A 8 40.52 29.47 -1.14
C LEU A 8 38.98 29.35 -1.07
N PRO A 9 38.17 30.44 -0.92
CA PRO A 9 36.71 30.32 -0.96
C PRO A 9 36.13 30.22 -2.37
N ARG A 10 36.66 30.93 -3.37
CA ARG A 10 36.06 30.99 -4.73
C ARG A 10 36.09 29.65 -5.45
N ARG A 11 37.19 28.89 -5.30
CA ARG A 11 37.38 27.64 -6.03
C ARG A 11 36.49 26.51 -5.50
N LEU A 12 36.25 26.45 -4.20
CA LEU A 12 35.31 25.49 -3.58
C LEU A 12 33.86 25.80 -3.95
N VAL A 13 33.45 27.07 -3.84
CA VAL A 13 32.08 27.51 -4.19
C VAL A 13 31.79 27.29 -5.68
N ALA A 14 32.77 27.52 -6.57
CA ALA A 14 32.60 27.27 -8.00
C ALA A 14 32.39 25.79 -8.34
N VAL A 15 33.09 24.87 -7.66
CA VAL A 15 32.94 23.42 -7.88
C VAL A 15 31.58 22.91 -7.42
N ASP A 16 31.08 23.41 -6.29
CA ASP A 16 29.72 23.08 -5.83
C ASP A 16 28.66 23.63 -6.81
N SER A 17 28.87 24.84 -7.34
CA SER A 17 27.97 25.45 -8.33
C SER A 17 27.93 24.70 -9.67
N GLU A 18 29.07 24.22 -10.17
CA GLU A 18 29.14 23.48 -11.43
C GLU A 18 28.45 22.11 -11.34
N LEU A 19 28.58 21.45 -10.18
CA LEU A 19 27.91 20.17 -9.91
C LEU A 19 26.38 20.33 -9.83
N GLU A 20 25.91 21.42 -9.21
CA GLU A 20 24.49 21.76 -9.15
C GLU A 20 23.90 22.03 -10.54
N LEU A 21 24.59 22.82 -11.37
CA LEU A 21 24.15 23.11 -12.74
C LEU A 21 24.07 21.84 -13.61
N GLU A 22 25.02 20.91 -13.46
CA GLU A 22 24.95 19.64 -14.17
C GLU A 22 23.73 18.81 -13.71
N PHE A 23 23.49 18.74 -12.40
CA PHE A 23 22.33 18.04 -11.85
C PHE A 23 21.03 18.62 -12.40
N GLU A 24 20.87 19.94 -12.37
CA GLU A 24 19.68 20.63 -12.89
C GLU A 24 19.45 20.28 -14.37
N ARG A 25 20.49 20.34 -15.20
CA ARG A 25 20.38 19.96 -16.62
C ARG A 25 19.87 18.53 -16.78
N ARG A 26 20.42 17.59 -16.01
CA ARG A 26 20.02 16.17 -16.04
C ARG A 26 18.59 15.95 -15.56
N VAL A 27 18.15 16.69 -14.54
CA VAL A 27 16.78 16.65 -14.04
C VAL A 27 15.81 17.15 -15.10
N VAL A 28 16.09 18.29 -15.73
CA VAL A 28 15.24 18.85 -16.79
C VAL A 28 15.12 17.86 -17.95
N GLU A 29 16.25 17.31 -18.43
CA GLU A 29 16.30 16.29 -19.49
C GLU A 29 15.45 15.03 -19.15
N SER A 30 15.38 14.66 -17.87
CA SER A 30 14.80 13.39 -17.43
C SER A 30 13.42 13.51 -16.74
N SER A 31 12.95 14.74 -16.50
CA SER A 31 11.70 15.09 -15.81
C SER A 31 10.48 14.35 -16.39
N THR A 32 10.28 14.52 -17.69
CA THR A 32 9.16 13.92 -18.44
C THR A 32 9.24 12.40 -18.43
N LEU A 33 10.45 11.82 -18.48
CA LEU A 33 10.65 10.38 -18.45
C LEU A 33 10.26 9.78 -17.10
N ALA A 34 10.72 10.39 -16.00
CA ALA A 34 10.38 9.94 -14.65
C ALA A 34 8.85 10.00 -14.43
N PHE A 35 8.22 11.11 -14.79
CA PHE A 35 6.77 11.24 -14.69
C PHE A 35 6.02 10.17 -15.49
N ARG A 36 6.41 9.93 -16.76
CA ARG A 36 5.78 8.91 -17.61
C ARG A 36 5.88 7.50 -17.03
N ILE A 37 7.03 7.16 -16.44
CA ILE A 37 7.24 5.86 -15.80
C ILE A 37 6.32 5.73 -14.58
N ALA A 38 6.31 6.71 -13.69
CA ALA A 38 5.47 6.70 -12.50
C ALA A 38 3.97 6.64 -12.86
N TYR A 39 3.55 7.44 -13.85
CA TYR A 39 2.18 7.46 -14.35
C TYR A 39 1.78 6.14 -15.00
N GLY A 40 2.68 5.48 -15.73
CA GLY A 40 2.43 4.16 -16.32
C GLY A 40 2.08 3.09 -15.28
N VAL A 41 2.65 3.18 -14.09
CA VAL A 41 2.42 2.24 -12.97
C VAL A 41 1.20 2.64 -12.13
N LEU A 42 1.09 3.92 -11.77
CA LEU A 42 0.10 4.39 -10.77
C LEU A 42 -1.23 4.83 -11.39
N ARG A 43 -1.23 5.23 -12.67
CA ARG A 43 -2.39 5.76 -13.42
C ARG A 43 -3.11 6.93 -12.75
N ARG A 44 -2.49 7.56 -11.75
CA ARG A 44 -2.94 8.77 -11.06
C ARG A 44 -1.87 9.84 -11.18
N ARG A 45 -2.29 11.06 -11.55
CA ARG A 45 -1.37 12.16 -11.83
C ARG A 45 -0.64 12.61 -10.57
N GLU A 46 -1.37 12.88 -9.50
CA GLU A 46 -0.83 13.37 -8.22
C GLU A 46 0.24 12.40 -7.67
N ASP A 47 -0.08 11.11 -7.59
CA ASP A 47 0.89 10.12 -7.11
C ASP A 47 2.12 9.96 -8.02
N ALA A 48 1.95 10.15 -9.33
CA ALA A 48 3.05 10.11 -10.26
C ALA A 48 3.98 11.33 -10.11
N GLU A 49 3.40 12.51 -9.86
CA GLU A 49 4.15 13.73 -9.53
C GLU A 49 4.93 13.54 -8.23
N ASP A 50 4.28 13.03 -7.17
CA ASP A 50 4.92 12.72 -5.88
C ASP A 50 6.11 11.77 -6.06
N VAL A 51 5.90 10.65 -6.77
CA VAL A 51 6.96 9.66 -6.98
C VAL A 51 8.12 10.21 -7.81
N ALA A 52 7.84 11.06 -8.79
CA ALA A 52 8.89 11.73 -9.56
C ALA A 52 9.70 12.68 -8.66
N GLN A 53 9.04 13.47 -7.82
CA GLN A 53 9.70 14.37 -6.87
C GLN A 53 10.57 13.59 -5.87
N ASP A 54 10.07 12.51 -5.29
CA ASP A 54 10.84 11.63 -4.40
C ASP A 54 12.06 11.03 -5.09
N ALA A 55 11.92 10.64 -6.36
CA ALA A 55 13.04 10.13 -7.14
C ALA A 55 14.12 11.19 -7.33
N PHE A 56 13.75 12.44 -7.66
CA PHE A 56 14.70 13.55 -7.79
C PHE A 56 15.34 13.95 -6.47
N ALA A 57 14.60 13.96 -5.37
CA ALA A 57 15.14 14.23 -4.04
C ALA A 57 16.20 13.21 -3.62
N LYS A 58 15.98 11.92 -3.95
CA LYS A 58 16.99 10.87 -3.77
C LYS A 58 18.16 11.03 -4.74
N ALA A 59 17.88 11.41 -5.98
CA ALA A 59 18.89 11.66 -7.00
C ALA A 59 19.87 12.73 -6.54
N TYR A 60 19.38 13.85 -6.01
CA TYR A 60 20.19 14.96 -5.51
C TYR A 60 21.22 14.51 -4.46
N ARG A 61 20.77 13.69 -3.48
CA ARG A 61 21.64 13.16 -2.42
C ARG A 61 22.69 12.20 -2.95
N SER A 62 22.35 11.40 -3.96
CA SER A 62 23.25 10.41 -4.56
C SER A 62 24.12 10.97 -5.69
N PHE A 63 23.80 12.16 -6.23
CA PHE A 63 24.46 12.73 -7.40
C PHE A 63 25.95 13.01 -7.15
N ARG A 64 26.29 13.53 -5.97
CA ARG A 64 27.70 13.74 -5.55
C ARG A 64 28.50 12.43 -5.45
N GLN A 65 27.82 11.31 -5.21
CA GLN A 65 28.43 10.00 -5.02
C GLN A 65 28.44 9.17 -6.31
N LEU A 66 27.80 9.63 -7.38
CA LEU A 66 27.76 8.92 -8.65
C LEU A 66 29.14 8.97 -9.31
N ARG A 67 29.82 7.82 -9.34
CA ARG A 67 31.13 7.66 -10.01
C ARG A 67 31.04 7.78 -11.53
N ASP A 68 29.85 7.50 -12.09
CA ASP A 68 29.56 7.54 -13.51
C ASP A 68 28.24 8.29 -13.71
N ARG A 69 28.35 9.54 -14.17
CA ARG A 69 27.21 10.45 -14.37
C ARG A 69 26.37 10.09 -15.59
N ASP A 70 26.92 9.35 -16.55
CA ASP A 70 26.19 8.92 -17.76
C ASP A 70 25.13 7.85 -17.44
N ARG A 71 25.30 7.14 -16.32
CA ARG A 71 24.31 6.18 -15.80
C ARG A 71 23.15 6.83 -15.06
N PHE A 72 23.15 8.15 -14.84
CA PHE A 72 22.11 8.86 -14.11
C PHE A 72 20.71 8.53 -14.64
N ARG A 73 20.53 8.56 -15.96
CA ARG A 73 19.23 8.28 -16.59
C ARG A 73 18.74 6.87 -16.29
N ALA A 74 19.61 5.87 -16.44
CA ALA A 74 19.26 4.47 -16.14
C ALA A 74 18.98 4.24 -14.65
N TRP A 75 19.75 4.89 -13.78
CA TRP A 75 19.52 4.88 -12.34
C TRP A 75 18.17 5.49 -11.97
N LEU A 76 17.83 6.65 -12.55
CA LEU A 76 16.57 7.35 -12.31
C LEU A 76 15.38 6.50 -12.73
N VAL A 77 15.43 5.92 -13.93
CA VAL A 77 14.39 4.99 -14.42
C VAL A 77 14.14 3.87 -13.42
N ARG A 78 15.21 3.22 -12.94
CA ARG A 78 15.11 2.13 -11.96
C ARG A 78 14.53 2.63 -10.64
N MET A 79 14.97 3.78 -10.15
CA MET A 79 14.53 4.35 -8.89
C MET A 79 13.06 4.74 -8.93
N THR A 80 12.64 5.46 -9.97
CA THR A 80 11.24 5.87 -10.18
C THR A 80 10.32 4.65 -10.31
N TRP A 81 10.72 3.65 -11.09
CA TRP A 81 9.95 2.39 -11.21
C TRP A 81 9.77 1.70 -9.86
N ARG A 82 10.85 1.58 -9.08
CA ARG A 82 10.80 0.98 -7.74
C ARG A 82 9.86 1.74 -6.82
N LEU A 83 9.98 3.07 -6.76
CA LEU A 83 9.11 3.91 -5.94
C LEU A 83 7.64 3.79 -6.33
N ALA A 84 7.36 3.77 -7.64
CA ALA A 84 6.00 3.61 -8.14
C ALA A 84 5.40 2.25 -7.75
N LEU A 85 6.18 1.16 -7.87
CA LEU A 85 5.73 -0.16 -7.42
C LEU A 85 5.51 -0.23 -5.91
N ASP A 86 6.39 0.38 -5.12
CA ASP A 86 6.25 0.40 -3.66
C ASP A 86 5.00 1.18 -3.23
N ARG A 87 4.70 2.32 -3.89
CA ARG A 87 3.46 3.08 -3.70
C ARG A 87 2.24 2.25 -4.10
N GLN A 88 2.24 1.64 -5.29
CA GLN A 88 1.13 0.79 -5.76
C GLN A 88 0.83 -0.36 -4.79
N ARG A 89 1.87 -1.00 -4.25
CA ARG A 89 1.73 -2.06 -3.23
C ARG A 89 1.16 -1.53 -1.93
N SER A 90 1.58 -0.34 -1.51
CA SER A 90 1.05 0.32 -0.31
C SER A 90 -0.43 0.66 -0.44
N ASP A 91 -0.82 1.22 -1.58
CA ASP A 91 -2.20 1.60 -1.87
C ASP A 91 -3.11 0.37 -1.93
N ARG A 92 -2.65 -0.72 -2.54
CA ARG A 92 -3.37 -2.00 -2.52
C ARG A 92 -3.58 -2.52 -1.10
N ARG A 93 -2.56 -2.48 -0.24
CA ARG A 93 -2.68 -2.90 1.17
C ARG A 93 -3.64 -2.01 1.95
N ARG A 94 -3.61 -0.70 1.71
CA ARG A 94 -4.54 0.27 2.33
C ARG A 94 -5.98 -0.04 1.91
N ALA A 95 -6.23 -0.21 0.61
CA ALA A 95 -7.54 -0.58 0.09
C ALA A 95 -8.04 -1.89 0.73
N THR A 96 -7.20 -2.92 0.82
CA THR A 96 -7.58 -4.19 1.48
C THR A 96 -7.94 -4.00 2.97
N ARG A 97 -7.19 -3.17 3.70
CA ARG A 97 -7.50 -2.87 5.11
C ARG A 97 -8.81 -2.10 5.26
N GLU A 98 -9.05 -1.13 4.38
CA GLU A 98 -10.29 -0.35 4.36
C GLU A 98 -11.49 -1.23 4.01
N THR A 99 -11.35 -2.16 3.05
CA THR A 99 -12.37 -3.16 2.75
C THR A 99 -12.64 -4.06 3.97
N ILE A 100 -11.60 -4.61 4.60
CA ILE A 100 -11.76 -5.45 5.80
C ILE A 100 -12.44 -4.68 6.94
N HIS A 101 -12.11 -3.41 7.13
CA HIS A 101 -12.74 -2.57 8.16
C HIS A 101 -14.20 -2.26 7.82
N ALA A 102 -14.51 -1.96 6.56
CA ALA A 102 -15.87 -1.74 6.08
C ALA A 102 -16.74 -2.99 6.22
N THR A 103 -16.19 -4.20 6.00
CA THR A 103 -16.93 -5.46 6.23
C THR A 103 -17.08 -5.80 7.72
N LYS A 104 -16.26 -5.20 8.61
CA LYS A 104 -16.29 -5.49 10.06
C LYS A 104 -17.32 -4.68 10.84
N ALA A 105 -18.12 -3.85 10.18
CA ALA A 105 -19.22 -3.13 10.82
C ALA A 105 -20.57 -3.45 10.15
N PRO A 106 -21.26 -4.53 10.55
CA PRO A 106 -22.65 -4.34 10.88
C PRO A 106 -22.66 -3.57 12.21
N THR A 107 -23.01 -2.28 12.18
CA THR A 107 -23.52 -1.66 13.40
C THR A 107 -24.87 -2.32 13.65
N MET A 108 -24.87 -3.47 14.34
CA MET A 108 -26.10 -4.05 14.86
C MET A 108 -26.68 -3.02 15.82
N THR A 109 -27.86 -2.51 15.48
CA THR A 109 -28.62 -1.64 16.37
C THR A 109 -29.22 -2.46 17.51
N THR A 110 -29.60 -1.82 18.62
CA THR A 110 -30.25 -2.50 19.76
C THR A 110 -31.45 -3.34 19.33
N THR A 111 -32.17 -2.89 18.30
CA THR A 111 -33.30 -3.63 17.71
C THR A 111 -32.83 -4.90 16.99
N ASP A 112 -31.69 -4.87 16.30
CA ASP A 112 -31.10 -6.05 15.64
C ASP A 112 -30.69 -7.12 16.67
N HIS A 113 -30.22 -6.70 17.86
CA HIS A 113 -29.92 -7.63 18.96
C HIS A 113 -31.17 -8.34 19.51
N VAL A 114 -32.28 -7.63 19.66
CA VAL A 114 -33.55 -8.20 20.15
C VAL A 114 -34.10 -9.22 19.16
N ILE A 115 -34.06 -8.89 17.86
CA ILE A 115 -34.52 -9.77 16.79
C ILE A 115 -33.67 -11.05 16.72
N GLU A 116 -32.35 -10.93 16.83
CA GLU A 116 -31.45 -12.09 16.76
C GLU A 116 -31.60 -13.01 17.98
N HIS A 117 -31.76 -12.43 19.17
CA HIS A 117 -32.01 -13.19 20.41
C HIS A 117 -33.33 -13.97 20.33
N GLU A 118 -34.40 -13.34 19.85
CA GLU A 118 -35.71 -13.99 19.70
C GLU A 118 -35.68 -15.11 18.65
N ARG A 119 -34.97 -14.90 17.54
CA ARG A 119 -34.77 -15.93 16.50
C ARG A 119 -33.96 -17.11 17.00
N ALA A 120 -32.87 -16.87 17.72
CA ALA A 120 -32.05 -17.92 18.32
C ALA A 120 -32.84 -18.73 19.35
N GLN A 121 -33.65 -18.07 20.18
CA GLN A 121 -34.49 -18.73 21.18
C GLN A 121 -35.54 -19.65 20.53
N ARG A 122 -36.21 -19.19 19.47
CA ARG A 122 -37.16 -20.03 18.71
C ARG A 122 -36.50 -21.23 18.05
N LEU A 123 -35.28 -21.07 17.51
CA LEU A 123 -34.52 -22.17 16.91
C LEU A 123 -34.16 -23.22 17.96
N TRP A 124 -33.69 -22.80 19.13
CA TRP A 124 -33.35 -23.71 20.22
C TRP A 124 -34.57 -24.42 20.79
N GLU A 125 -35.70 -23.72 20.93
CA GLU A 125 -36.98 -24.33 21.33
C GLU A 125 -37.44 -25.39 20.31
N ALA A 126 -37.29 -25.13 19.01
CA ALA A 126 -37.64 -26.09 17.96
C ALA A 126 -36.71 -27.32 17.96
N ILE A 127 -35.40 -27.13 18.17
CA ILE A 127 -34.43 -28.22 18.30
C ILE A 127 -34.76 -29.08 19.54
N ASP A 128 -35.09 -28.45 20.66
CA ASP A 128 -35.48 -29.15 21.89
C ASP A 128 -36.80 -29.90 21.77
N ALA A 129 -37.79 -29.31 21.08
CA ALA A 129 -39.04 -29.97 20.78
C ALA A 129 -38.84 -31.18 19.87
N CYS A 130 -38.00 -31.06 18.83
CA CYS A 130 -37.67 -32.18 17.95
C CYS A 130 -36.96 -33.30 18.72
N ARG A 131 -36.05 -32.96 19.64
CA ARG A 131 -35.37 -33.92 20.52
C ARG A 131 -36.33 -34.66 21.45
N LYS A 132 -37.31 -33.97 22.03
CA LYS A 132 -38.35 -34.55 22.90
C LYS A 132 -39.36 -35.40 22.12
N SER A 133 -39.68 -35.01 20.88
CA SER A 133 -40.55 -35.79 19.98
C SER A 133 -39.87 -37.08 19.53
N CYS A 134 -38.56 -37.08 19.27
CA CYS A 134 -37.82 -38.31 18.96
C CYS A 134 -37.68 -39.26 20.16
N ALA A 135 -37.60 -38.73 21.39
CA ALA A 135 -37.51 -39.53 22.62
C ALA A 135 -38.83 -40.22 23.02
N SER A 136 -39.98 -39.71 22.54
CA SER A 136 -41.30 -40.31 22.79
C SER A 136 -41.69 -41.33 21.70
N SER A 137 -41.07 -41.30 20.53
CA SER A 137 -41.27 -42.28 19.45
C SER A 137 -40.39 -43.54 19.53
N SER A 138 -39.48 -43.66 20.52
CA SER A 138 -38.58 -44.81 20.67
C SER A 138 -39.02 -45.86 21.69
N SER A 139 -40.32 -45.98 22.01
CA SER A 139 -40.84 -47.02 22.92
C SER A 139 -42.04 -47.75 22.34
N SER A 140 -41.80 -48.87 21.63
CA SER A 140 -42.61 -50.11 21.65
C SER A 140 -42.17 -51.15 20.61
N PRO A 141 -42.45 -52.47 20.82
CA PRO A 141 -41.44 -53.52 20.82
C PRO A 141 -41.61 -54.60 19.73
N GLU A 142 -40.61 -55.49 19.67
CA GLU A 142 -40.57 -56.85 19.08
C GLU A 142 -41.61 -57.25 18.02
N LEU A 143 -41.12 -57.69 16.85
CA LEU A 143 -41.77 -58.77 16.10
C LEU A 143 -40.79 -59.89 15.78
N LYS A 144 -41.06 -61.02 16.43
CA LYS A 144 -40.52 -62.34 16.18
C LYS A 144 -41.05 -62.88 14.85
N ASN A 145 -40.11 -63.40 14.05
CA ASN A 145 -40.14 -64.64 13.25
C ASN A 145 -41.19 -64.90 12.14
N THR A 146 -40.65 -65.50 11.07
CA THR A 146 -41.24 -66.48 10.13
C THR A 146 -42.14 -65.94 9.01
N ILE A 147 -41.70 -66.07 7.74
CA ILE A 147 -41.85 -67.28 6.87
C ILE A 147 -40.58 -67.41 6.03
#